data_AF-A0A957WGP4-F1
#
_entry.id   AF-A0A957WGP4-F1
#
_cell.length_a   1.000
_cell.length_b   1.000
_cell.length_c   1.000
_cell.angle_alpha   90.00
_cell.angle_beta   90.00
_cell.angle_gamma   90.00
#
_symmetry.space_group_name_H-M   'P 1'
#
loop_
_entity.id
_entity.type
_entity.pdbx_description
1 polymer ?
#
loop_
_entity_poly.entity_id
_entity_poly.type
_entity_poly.pdbx_seq_one_letter_code
_entity_poly.pdbx_strand_id
1 'polypeptide(L)'
;MINNLRSNPLVWLLAAVAVMVPCFLLFVCGIALVAAGPSASPRSVRVATIAPMERSEAPDLPPAISAPISEPAPSATPELTETPWPTETPEPTATATTIPTATPTPQPPTATPTPCNCGANVYNCDDFSSPSAAQQCYLQCQAAGAGDVHDLDRDGDGRACEWDN
;
A
#
# COMPACT_ATOMS: atom_id res chain seq x y z
N MET A 1 56.25 -16.04 19.55
CA MET A 1 56.53 -14.67 19.05
C MET A 1 55.44 -14.17 18.08
N ILE A 2 54.16 -14.51 18.28
CA ILE A 2 53.06 -14.16 17.34
C ILE A 2 52.13 -13.08 17.93
N ASN A 3 52.10 -12.93 19.26
CA ASN A 3 51.21 -11.98 19.95
C ASN A 3 51.64 -10.50 19.85
N ASN A 4 52.82 -10.19 19.31
CA ASN A 4 53.30 -8.80 19.18
C ASN A 4 52.81 -8.07 17.91
N LEU A 5 52.27 -8.79 16.90
CA LEU A 5 51.76 -8.16 15.69
C LEU A 5 50.34 -7.57 15.86
N ARG A 6 49.58 -8.00 16.87
CA ARG A 6 48.19 -7.55 17.10
C ARG A 6 48.08 -6.16 17.72
N SER A 7 49.12 -5.68 18.40
CA SER A 7 49.07 -4.41 19.15
C SER A 7 49.76 -3.25 18.43
N ASN A 8 50.32 -3.47 17.24
CA ASN A 8 51.07 -2.43 16.54
C ASN A 8 50.13 -1.67 15.58
N PRO A 9 49.76 -0.41 15.87
CA PRO A 9 48.77 0.33 15.08
C PRO A 9 49.23 0.57 13.64
N LEU A 10 50.56 0.57 13.41
CA LEU A 10 51.16 0.65 12.08
C LEU A 10 50.81 -0.57 11.21
N VAL A 11 50.72 -1.76 11.80
CA VAL A 11 50.34 -2.99 11.07
C VAL A 11 48.86 -2.94 10.68
N TRP A 12 48.00 -2.44 11.57
CA TRP A 12 46.57 -2.22 11.29
C TRP A 12 46.34 -1.15 10.24
N LEU A 13 47.09 -0.03 10.30
CA LEU A 13 47.02 1.02 9.29
C LEU A 13 47.45 0.52 7.93
N LEU A 14 48.56 -0.22 7.84
CA LEU A 14 49.04 -0.78 6.58
C LEU A 14 48.04 -1.80 6.00
N ALA A 15 47.44 -2.65 6.85
CA ALA A 15 46.40 -3.59 6.41
C ALA A 15 45.12 -2.87 5.95
N ALA A 16 44.69 -1.82 6.65
CA ALA A 16 43.51 -1.03 6.28
C ALA A 16 43.75 -0.29 4.95
N VAL A 17 44.92 0.32 4.76
CA VAL A 17 45.29 0.98 3.49
C VAL A 17 45.36 -0.04 2.35
N ALA A 18 45.91 -1.23 2.58
CA ALA A 18 46.01 -2.29 1.58
C ALA A 18 44.65 -2.84 1.12
N VAL A 19 43.59 -2.70 1.92
CA VAL A 19 42.23 -3.13 1.55
C VAL A 19 41.41 -1.95 0.98
N MET A 20 41.51 -0.76 1.58
CA MET A 20 40.68 0.37 1.20
C MET A 20 41.11 0.98 -0.14
N VAL A 21 42.40 1.04 -0.46
CA VAL A 21 42.91 1.59 -1.73
C VAL A 21 42.45 0.77 -2.95
N PRO A 22 42.61 -0.57 -3.01
CA PRO A 22 42.10 -1.34 -4.14
C PRO A 22 40.57 -1.36 -4.20
N CYS A 23 39.86 -1.42 -3.07
CA CYS A 23 38.39 -1.34 -3.07
C CYS A 23 37.89 0.01 -3.61
N PHE A 24 38.55 1.11 -3.25
CA PHE A 24 38.20 2.44 -3.75
C PHE A 24 38.53 2.59 -5.24
N LEU A 25 39.66 2.05 -5.70
CA LEU A 25 40.00 2.03 -7.13
C LEU A 25 39.01 1.20 -7.94
N LEU A 26 38.54 0.06 -7.43
CA LEU A 26 37.51 -0.75 -8.08
C LEU A 26 36.15 -0.05 -8.09
N PHE A 27 35.78 0.65 -7.02
CA PHE A 27 34.55 1.44 -6.95
C PHE A 27 34.57 2.60 -7.94
N VAL A 28 35.66 3.38 -7.99
CA VAL A 28 35.81 4.51 -8.92
C VAL A 28 35.91 4.03 -10.38
N CYS A 29 36.58 2.91 -10.66
CA CYS A 29 36.68 2.35 -12.01
C CYS A 29 35.35 1.71 -12.46
N GLY A 30 34.59 1.10 -11.54
CA GLY A 30 33.24 0.57 -11.80
C GLY A 30 32.23 1.66 -12.14
N ILE A 31 32.32 2.83 -11.49
CA ILE A 31 31.45 3.98 -11.80
C ILE A 31 31.74 4.54 -13.21
N ALA A 32 32.99 4.48 -13.69
CA ALA A 32 33.33 4.98 -15.03
C ALA A 32 32.75 4.13 -16.18
N LEU A 33 32.40 2.86 -15.95
CA LEU A 33 31.82 1.99 -16.98
C LEU A 33 30.29 2.16 -17.14
N VAL A 34 29.59 2.74 -16.16
CA VAL A 34 28.13 2.92 -16.22
C VAL A 34 27.68 4.15 -17.03
N ALA A 35 28.61 5.06 -17.36
CA ALA A 35 28.30 6.29 -18.09
C ALA A 35 28.20 6.12 -19.62
N ALA A 36 28.54 4.94 -20.16
CA ALA A 36 28.42 4.63 -21.58
C ALA A 36 27.26 3.66 -21.85
N GLY A 37 26.04 4.06 -21.48
CA GLY A 37 24.83 3.33 -21.85
C GLY A 37 24.54 3.42 -23.36
N PRO A 38 24.21 2.31 -24.05
CA PRO A 38 23.88 2.34 -25.48
C PRO A 38 22.59 3.10 -25.75
N SER A 39 22.65 4.04 -26.69
CA SER A 39 21.52 4.80 -27.21
C SER A 39 20.49 3.86 -27.85
N ALA A 40 19.44 3.52 -27.08
CA ALA A 40 18.30 2.77 -27.59
C ALA A 40 17.32 3.72 -28.30
N SER A 41 17.26 3.57 -29.62
CA SER A 41 16.32 4.26 -30.51
C SER A 41 14.87 3.82 -30.23
N PRO A 42 13.90 4.76 -30.11
CA PRO A 42 12.51 4.38 -29.90
C PRO A 42 11.90 3.83 -31.19
N ARG A 43 11.70 2.50 -31.26
CA ARG A 43 10.82 1.89 -32.25
C ARG A 43 9.36 2.20 -31.89
N SER A 44 8.68 2.88 -32.81
CA SER A 44 7.26 3.20 -32.81
C SER A 44 6.41 1.94 -32.58
N VAL A 45 5.78 1.86 -31.40
CA VAL A 45 4.76 0.86 -31.09
C VAL A 45 3.44 1.36 -31.66
N ARG A 46 2.94 0.69 -32.71
CA ARG A 46 1.56 0.89 -33.18
C ARG A 46 0.63 0.19 -32.20
N VAL A 47 -0.24 0.97 -31.56
CA VAL A 47 -1.33 0.47 -30.72
C VAL A 47 -2.33 -0.24 -31.62
N ALA A 48 -2.51 -1.54 -31.41
CA ALA A 48 -3.58 -2.30 -32.04
C ALA A 48 -4.89 -1.99 -31.30
N THR A 49 -5.85 -1.41 -32.02
CA THR A 49 -7.23 -1.21 -31.60
C THR A 49 -7.85 -2.55 -31.19
N ILE A 50 -8.23 -2.67 -29.91
CA ILE A 50 -8.95 -3.84 -29.39
C ILE A 50 -10.44 -3.59 -29.64
N ALA A 51 -11.07 -4.45 -30.45
CA ALA A 51 -12.51 -4.46 -30.66
C ALA A 51 -13.25 -4.98 -29.42
N PRO A 52 -14.46 -4.47 -29.10
CA PRO A 52 -15.25 -4.99 -27.99
C PRO A 52 -15.78 -6.40 -28.32
N MET A 53 -15.59 -7.35 -27.40
CA MET A 53 -16.25 -8.66 -27.50
C MET A 53 -17.71 -8.52 -27.09
N GLU A 54 -18.59 -8.74 -28.06
CA GLU A 54 -20.04 -8.83 -27.93
C GLU A 54 -20.42 -10.13 -27.21
N ARG A 55 -21.19 -10.03 -26.13
CA ARG A 55 -21.61 -11.15 -25.27
C ARG A 55 -22.74 -11.92 -25.95
N SER A 56 -22.40 -13.14 -26.35
CA SER A 56 -23.29 -14.14 -26.98
C SER A 56 -24.46 -14.55 -26.09
N GLU A 57 -25.63 -14.53 -26.72
CA GLU A 57 -26.97 -14.96 -26.31
C GLU A 57 -27.05 -16.43 -25.87
N ALA A 58 -27.95 -16.75 -24.93
CA ALA A 58 -28.38 -18.11 -24.60
C ALA A 58 -29.86 -18.30 -25.00
N PRO A 59 -30.25 -19.44 -25.62
CA PRO A 59 -31.57 -19.61 -26.22
C PRO A 59 -32.66 -20.16 -25.27
N ASP A 60 -33.88 -19.68 -25.53
CA ASP A 60 -35.20 -19.99 -24.95
C ASP A 60 -35.59 -21.48 -24.85
N LEU A 61 -36.48 -21.77 -23.88
CA LEU A 61 -37.34 -22.96 -23.82
C LEU A 61 -38.79 -22.57 -23.43
N PRO A 62 -39.81 -23.37 -23.84
CA PRO A 62 -41.02 -22.92 -24.55
C PRO A 62 -42.29 -22.66 -23.70
N PRO A 63 -43.36 -22.06 -24.30
CA PRO A 63 -44.64 -21.80 -23.65
C PRO A 63 -45.70 -22.89 -23.94
N ALA A 64 -46.51 -23.25 -22.95
CA ALA A 64 -47.75 -24.04 -23.08
C ALA A 64 -48.40 -24.27 -21.69
N ILE A 65 -49.71 -24.24 -21.39
CA ILE A 65 -50.99 -24.08 -22.09
C ILE A 65 -52.06 -23.68 -21.02
N SER A 66 -53.05 -22.91 -21.47
CA SER A 66 -54.37 -22.47 -20.97
C SER A 66 -55.08 -23.07 -19.73
N ALA A 67 -55.82 -22.17 -19.07
CA ALA A 67 -56.81 -22.29 -17.97
C ALA A 67 -58.10 -23.11 -18.32
N PRO A 68 -59.05 -23.45 -17.39
CA PRO A 68 -60.02 -22.48 -16.81
C PRO A 68 -60.64 -22.76 -15.40
N ILE A 69 -61.05 -21.66 -14.73
CA ILE A 69 -62.32 -21.39 -13.98
C ILE A 69 -62.78 -22.34 -12.84
N SER A 70 -62.83 -21.82 -11.59
CA SER A 70 -64.09 -21.60 -10.81
C SER A 70 -63.82 -21.10 -9.38
N GLU A 71 -64.31 -19.89 -9.12
CA GLU A 71 -64.53 -19.20 -7.85
C GLU A 71 -65.77 -19.79 -7.11
N PRO A 72 -65.79 -19.92 -5.77
CA PRO A 72 -66.31 -18.84 -4.92
C PRO A 72 -65.59 -18.59 -3.57
N ALA A 73 -65.67 -17.33 -3.15
CA ALA A 73 -65.29 -16.79 -1.84
C ALA A 73 -66.10 -17.41 -0.68
N PRO A 74 -65.52 -17.45 0.54
CA PRO A 74 -65.76 -16.40 1.54
C PRO A 74 -64.49 -16.13 2.40
N SER A 75 -64.37 -15.17 3.31
CA SER A 75 -65.08 -13.96 3.72
C SER A 75 -64.19 -13.35 4.82
N ALA A 76 -64.02 -12.03 4.76
CA ALA A 76 -63.68 -11.08 5.82
C ALA A 76 -62.44 -11.32 6.71
N THR A 77 -61.55 -10.32 6.76
CA THR A 77 -61.01 -9.73 8.02
C THR A 77 -60.29 -8.41 7.70
N PRO A 78 -60.45 -7.37 8.54
CA PRO A 78 -60.52 -5.98 8.09
C PRO A 78 -59.17 -5.31 7.80
N GLU A 79 -59.26 -4.36 6.87
CA GLU A 79 -58.27 -3.37 6.49
C GLU A 79 -57.96 -2.46 7.70
N LEU A 80 -56.71 -2.51 8.18
CA LEU A 80 -56.22 -1.52 9.13
C LEU A 80 -56.03 -0.20 8.39
N THR A 81 -56.89 0.75 8.69
CA THR A 81 -56.73 2.15 8.33
C THR A 81 -55.46 2.69 8.98
N GLU A 82 -54.38 2.74 8.22
CA GLU A 82 -53.17 3.48 8.57
C GLU A 82 -53.55 4.96 8.77
N THR A 83 -53.30 5.44 9.98
CA THR A 83 -53.50 6.85 10.36
C THR A 83 -52.45 7.71 9.66
N PRO A 84 -52.81 8.87 9.07
CA PRO A 84 -51.81 9.75 8.47
C PRO A 84 -50.84 10.24 9.56
N TRP A 85 -49.55 10.05 9.30
CA TRP A 85 -48.44 10.47 10.16
C TRP A 85 -48.45 11.99 10.36
N PRO A 86 -48.16 12.51 11.55
CA PRO A 86 -48.08 13.95 11.77
C PRO A 86 -46.99 14.57 10.88
N THR A 87 -47.36 15.67 10.22
CA THR A 87 -46.45 16.56 9.51
C THR A 87 -45.46 17.16 10.52
N GLU A 88 -44.20 16.74 10.46
CA GLU A 88 -43.11 17.32 11.24
C GLU A 88 -43.03 18.83 11.01
N THR A 89 -43.11 19.58 12.10
CA THR A 89 -42.86 21.03 12.14
C THR A 89 -41.37 21.27 11.87
N PRO A 90 -40.98 22.23 11.02
CA PRO A 90 -39.56 22.49 10.75
C PRO A 90 -38.85 22.91 12.04
N GLU A 91 -37.91 22.08 12.48
CA GLU A 91 -36.99 22.35 13.57
C GLU A 91 -36.10 23.56 13.22
N PRO A 92 -35.84 24.50 14.15
CA PRO A 92 -35.03 25.67 13.86
C PRO A 92 -33.61 25.27 13.45
N THR A 93 -33.22 25.65 12.23
CA THR A 93 -31.87 25.53 11.68
C THR A 93 -30.85 26.14 12.66
N ALA A 94 -30.02 25.31 13.27
CA ALA A 94 -28.92 25.77 14.10
C ALA A 94 -27.92 26.59 13.26
N THR A 95 -27.71 27.84 13.66
CA THR A 95 -26.66 28.72 13.14
C THR A 95 -25.30 28.03 13.31
N ALA A 96 -24.59 27.83 12.18
CA ALA A 96 -23.24 27.29 12.17
C ALA A 96 -22.30 28.20 12.99
N THR A 97 -21.89 27.71 14.17
CA THR A 97 -20.81 28.31 14.95
C THR A 97 -19.51 27.99 14.24
N THR A 98 -18.77 29.00 13.78
CA THR A 98 -17.46 28.84 13.15
C THR A 98 -16.49 28.20 14.14
N ILE A 99 -16.16 26.93 13.93
CA ILE A 99 -15.18 26.19 14.71
C ILE A 99 -13.81 26.86 14.47
N PRO A 100 -13.06 27.24 15.54
CA PRO A 100 -11.74 27.81 15.37
C PRO A 100 -10.80 26.80 14.69
N THR A 101 -10.14 27.23 13.62
CA THR A 101 -9.09 26.47 12.94
C THR A 101 -8.00 26.12 13.95
N ALA A 102 -7.82 24.83 14.22
CA ALA A 102 -6.75 24.35 15.09
C ALA A 102 -5.39 24.82 14.55
N THR A 103 -4.60 25.46 15.42
CA THR A 103 -3.20 25.77 15.14
C THR A 103 -2.44 24.44 15.00
N PRO A 104 -1.68 24.20 13.91
CA PRO A 104 -0.95 22.95 13.75
C PRO A 104 0.02 22.77 14.92
N THR A 105 -0.17 21.69 15.65
CA THR A 105 0.75 21.26 16.72
C THR A 105 2.12 21.00 16.09
N PRO A 106 3.24 21.44 16.70
CA PRO A 106 4.57 21.17 16.16
C PRO A 106 4.75 19.66 15.96
N GLN A 107 5.00 19.25 14.73
CA GLN A 107 5.25 17.86 14.37
C GLN A 107 6.51 17.38 15.13
N PRO A 108 6.48 16.21 15.79
CA PRO A 108 7.65 15.64 16.43
C PRO A 108 8.81 15.57 15.43
N PRO A 109 10.07 15.73 15.88
CA PRO A 109 11.22 15.56 15.00
C PRO A 109 11.14 14.19 14.34
N THR A 110 11.16 14.16 13.02
CA THR A 110 11.19 12.92 12.23
C THR A 110 12.37 12.10 12.70
N ALA A 111 12.11 10.97 13.36
CA ALA A 111 13.14 10.05 13.80
C ALA A 111 14.00 9.70 12.58
N THR A 112 15.32 9.87 12.69
CA THR A 112 16.25 9.44 11.65
C THR A 112 16.04 7.94 11.43
N PRO A 113 15.73 7.49 10.20
CA PRO A 113 15.44 6.08 9.96
C PRO A 113 16.70 5.29 10.31
N THR A 114 16.57 4.40 11.29
CA THR A 114 17.56 3.34 11.47
C THR A 114 17.50 2.47 10.22
N PRO A 115 18.63 2.13 9.57
CA PRO A 115 18.60 1.39 8.32
C PRO A 115 17.90 0.04 8.53
N CYS A 116 16.80 -0.19 7.80
CA CYS A 116 16.08 -1.45 7.90
C CYS A 116 16.83 -2.58 7.17
N ASN A 117 16.94 -3.74 7.82
CA ASN A 117 17.53 -4.94 7.24
C ASN A 117 16.53 -5.72 6.39
N CYS A 118 16.52 -5.46 5.08
CA CYS A 118 15.63 -6.12 4.12
C CYS A 118 16.07 -7.53 3.68
N GLY A 119 17.14 -8.08 4.25
CA GLY A 119 17.68 -9.38 3.84
C GLY A 119 16.98 -10.59 4.45
N ALA A 120 16.13 -10.39 5.47
CA ALA A 120 15.41 -11.44 6.17
C ALA A 120 14.20 -10.86 6.89
N ASN A 121 13.19 -11.70 7.16
CA ASN A 121 12.06 -11.30 8.00
C ASN A 121 12.47 -11.25 9.49
N VAL A 122 12.88 -10.06 9.97
CA VAL A 122 13.36 -9.86 11.35
C VAL A 122 12.65 -8.74 12.12
N TYR A 123 11.72 -8.03 11.49
CA TYR A 123 10.94 -6.97 12.11
C TYR A 123 9.46 -7.28 11.96
N ASN A 124 8.72 -7.01 13.02
CA ASN A 124 7.26 -7.00 13.06
C ASN A 124 6.80 -5.60 13.43
N CYS A 125 5.49 -5.37 13.37
CA CYS A 125 4.93 -4.08 13.76
C CYS A 125 5.36 -3.68 15.18
N ASP A 126 5.30 -4.57 16.17
CA ASP A 126 5.65 -4.27 17.57
C ASP A 126 7.11 -3.81 17.80
N ASP A 127 8.00 -4.03 16.83
CA ASP A 127 9.40 -3.58 16.89
C ASP A 127 9.54 -2.07 16.62
N PHE A 128 8.50 -1.42 16.08
CA PHE A 128 8.49 -0.01 15.76
C PHE A 128 7.71 0.80 16.80
N SER A 129 8.26 1.91 17.26
CA SER A 129 7.56 2.80 18.20
C SER A 129 6.49 3.68 17.53
N SER A 130 6.37 3.64 16.20
CA SER A 130 5.35 4.39 15.45
C SER A 130 5.06 3.77 14.07
N PRO A 131 3.82 3.90 13.54
CA PRO A 131 3.49 3.46 12.18
C PRO A 131 4.38 4.12 11.12
N SER A 132 4.73 5.39 11.33
CA SER A 132 5.62 6.10 10.43
C SER A 132 7.00 5.44 10.33
N ALA A 133 7.54 4.90 11.42
CA ALA A 133 8.83 4.20 11.39
C ALA A 133 8.72 2.85 10.63
N ALA A 134 7.64 2.09 10.85
CA ALA A 134 7.36 0.87 10.11
C ALA A 134 7.18 1.14 8.60
N GLN A 135 6.43 2.20 8.25
CA GLN A 135 6.26 2.65 6.86
C GLN A 135 7.60 2.97 6.20
N GLN A 136 8.52 3.64 6.89
CA GLN A 136 9.84 3.91 6.32
C GLN A 136 10.62 2.63 6.05
N CYS A 137 10.54 1.63 6.94
CA CYS A 137 11.16 0.33 6.72
C CYS A 137 10.57 -0.38 5.49
N TYR A 138 9.24 -0.44 5.41
CA TYR A 138 8.51 -1.02 4.28
C TYR A 138 8.92 -0.35 2.95
N LEU A 139 8.90 0.98 2.89
CA LEU A 139 9.31 1.73 1.71
C LEU A 139 10.79 1.52 1.36
N GLN A 140 11.66 1.41 2.36
CA GLN A 140 13.09 1.12 2.15
C GLN A 140 13.28 -0.26 1.51
N CYS A 141 12.56 -1.28 1.98
CA CYS A 141 12.66 -2.64 1.43
C CYS A 141 12.00 -2.77 0.05
N GLN A 142 10.91 -2.05 -0.20
CA GLN A 142 10.39 -1.88 -1.56
C GLN A 142 11.40 -1.23 -2.50
N ALA A 143 12.01 -0.12 -2.10
CA ALA A 143 12.99 0.59 -2.92
C ALA A 143 14.26 -0.24 -3.19
N ALA A 144 14.61 -1.13 -2.27
CA ALA A 144 15.70 -2.10 -2.44
C ALA A 144 15.33 -3.30 -3.33
N GLY A 145 14.06 -3.44 -3.73
CA GLY A 145 13.57 -4.56 -4.53
C GLY A 145 13.32 -5.84 -3.72
N ALA A 146 13.38 -5.78 -2.38
CA ALA A 146 13.04 -6.89 -1.50
C ALA A 146 11.52 -7.05 -1.33
N GLY A 147 10.74 -5.99 -1.58
CA GLY A 147 9.31 -5.97 -1.35
C GLY A 147 8.98 -5.93 0.15
N ASP A 148 7.79 -6.43 0.51
CA ASP A 148 7.38 -6.56 1.91
C ASP A 148 7.93 -7.84 2.55
N VAL A 149 9.26 -7.90 2.69
CA VAL A 149 9.96 -9.05 3.28
C VAL A 149 9.59 -9.28 4.75
N HIS A 150 9.11 -8.23 5.41
CA HIS A 150 8.78 -8.21 6.82
C HIS A 150 7.28 -8.45 7.09
N ASP A 151 6.44 -8.54 6.04
CA ASP A 151 4.98 -8.68 6.16
C ASP A 151 4.38 -7.56 7.03
N LEU A 152 4.86 -6.33 6.83
CA LEU A 152 4.42 -5.14 7.57
C LEU A 152 3.12 -4.55 6.99
N ASP A 153 2.84 -4.82 5.72
CA ASP A 153 1.63 -4.42 4.96
C ASP A 153 0.88 -5.70 4.56
N ARG A 154 0.25 -6.32 5.56
CA ARG A 154 -0.32 -7.66 5.43
C ARG A 154 -1.57 -7.69 4.54
N ASP A 155 -2.31 -6.60 4.46
CA ASP A 155 -3.47 -6.44 3.58
C ASP A 155 -3.12 -5.87 2.20
N GLY A 156 -1.88 -5.40 2.01
CA GLY A 156 -1.32 -5.03 0.71
C GLY A 156 -1.88 -3.71 0.17
N ASP A 157 -2.32 -2.82 1.05
CA ASP A 157 -2.91 -1.53 0.69
C ASP A 157 -1.86 -0.42 0.55
N GLY A 158 -0.58 -0.74 0.84
CA GLY A 158 0.56 0.17 0.77
C GLY A 158 0.85 0.90 2.07
N ARG A 159 0.12 0.61 3.14
CA ARG A 159 0.35 1.13 4.49
C ARG A 159 0.87 0.01 5.37
N ALA A 160 1.88 0.34 6.16
CA ALA A 160 2.54 -0.60 7.05
C ALA A 160 2.09 -0.33 8.48
N CYS A 161 1.68 -1.41 9.16
CA CYS A 161 1.37 -1.39 10.59
C CYS A 161 0.39 -0.27 10.99
N GLU A 162 -0.77 -0.17 10.32
CA GLU A 162 -1.87 0.67 10.78
C GLU A 162 -2.45 0.18 12.11
N TRP A 163 -1.91 0.71 13.20
CA TRP A 163 -2.55 0.66 14.51
C TRP A 163 -3.53 1.83 14.72
N ASP A 164 -4.24 2.23 13.68
CA ASP A 164 -5.39 3.13 13.84
C ASP A 164 -6.61 2.29 14.22
N ASN A 165 -6.93 2.30 15.52
CA ASN A 165 -8.27 1.97 16.02
C ASN A 165 -8.91 3.21 16.64
#